data_AF-A0A1D2MEM5-F1
#
_entry.id   AF-A0A1D2MEM5-F1
#
_cell.length_a   1.000
_cell.length_b   1.000
_cell.length_c   1.000
_cell.angle_alpha   90.00
_cell.angle_beta   90.00
_cell.angle_gamma   90.00
#
_symmetry.space_group_name_H-M   'P 1'
#
loop_
_entity.id
_entity.type
_entity.pdbx_description
1 polymer ?
#
loop_
_entity_poly.entity_id
_entity_poly.type
_entity_poly.pdbx_seq_one_letter_code
_entity_poly.pdbx_strand_id
1 'polypeptide(L)' 'MSKRSIWDVCYRVKGVHNTSVVLAFELRDFGRYGLILPPEQIKPSGVEFMEGFKELVNQLRNRLEMP' A
#
# COMPACT_ATOMS: atom_id res chain seq x y z
N MET A 1 -7.35 -11.96 9.93
CA MET A 1 -6.65 -10.76 10.43
C MET A 1 -7.58 -9.57 10.22
N SER A 2 -7.84 -8.76 11.25
CA SER A 2 -8.76 -7.61 11.12
C SER A 2 -8.00 -6.41 10.53
N LYS A 3 -8.67 -5.50 9.82
CA LYS A 3 -8.04 -4.26 9.33
C LYS A 3 -7.34 -3.50 10.46
N ARG A 4 -7.91 -3.54 11.67
CA ARG A 4 -7.34 -2.95 12.88
C ARG A 4 -5.94 -3.47 13.18
N SER A 5 -5.71 -4.78 13.08
CA SER A 5 -4.40 -5.38 13.35
C SER A 5 -3.29 -5.00 12.35
N ILE A 6 -3.63 -4.70 11.09
CA ILE A 6 -2.64 -4.20 10.11
C ILE A 6 -2.22 -2.77 10.47
N TRP A 7 -3.19 -1.92 10.80
CA TRP A 7 -2.89 -0.54 11.22
C TRP A 7 -2.07 -0.49 12.51
N ASP A 8 -2.35 -1.39 13.47
CA ASP A 8 -1.56 -1.49 14.71
C ASP A 8 -0.08 -1.77 14.42
N VAL A 9 0.23 -2.62 13.42
CA VAL A 9 1.61 -2.85 12.97
C VAL A 9 2.21 -1.57 12.37
N CYS A 10 1.49 -0.88 11.50
CA CYS A 10 1.97 0.37 10.90
C CYS A 10 2.28 1.43 11.96
N TYR A 11 1.39 1.60 12.95
CA TYR A 11 1.60 2.51 14.06
C TYR A 11 2.82 2.13 14.89
N ARG A 12 3.02 0.84 15.15
CA ARG A 12 4.18 0.37 15.91
C ARG A 12 5.49 0.62 15.17
N VAL A 13 5.55 0.34 13.87
CA VAL A 13 6.75 0.62 13.05
C VAL A 13 7.08 2.12 13.09
N LYS A 14 6.07 2.98 12.91
CA LYS A 14 6.26 4.44 12.97
C LYS A 14 6.82 4.88 14.33
N GLY A 15 6.25 4.39 15.43
CA GLY A 15 6.66 4.78 16.78
C GLY A 15 8.01 4.22 17.23
N VAL A 16 8.35 2.99 16.86
CA VAL A 16 9.59 2.32 17.28
C VAL A 16 10.79 2.75 16.43
N HIS A 17 10.61 2.86 15.11
CA HIS A 17 11.72 3.13 14.18
C HIS A 17 11.76 4.57 13.70
N ASN A 18 10.89 5.45 14.22
CA ASN A 18 10.77 6.85 13.81
C ASN A 18 10.68 7.02 12.28
N THR A 19 9.96 6.12 11.61
CA THR A 19 9.88 6.11 10.14
C THR A 19 8.92 7.21 9.67
N SER A 20 9.38 8.04 8.72
CA SER A 20 8.62 9.19 8.21
C SER A 20 7.28 8.79 7.58
N VAL A 21 7.27 7.67 6.84
CA VAL A 21 6.10 7.18 6.10
C VAL A 21 5.98 5.66 6.26
N VAL A 22 4.77 5.18 6.58
CA VAL A 22 4.42 3.75 6.62
C VAL A 22 3.08 3.57 5.92
N LEU A 23 2.98 2.60 5.02
CA LEU A 23 1.82 2.39 4.16
C LEU A 23 1.44 0.92 4.11
N ALA A 24 0.15 0.65 4.03
CA ALA A 24 -0.41 -0.66 3.76
C ALA A 24 -1.38 -0.53 2.59
N PHE A 25 -1.22 -1.37 1.57
CA PHE A 25 -2.08 -1.39 0.40
C PHE A 25 -2.97 -2.63 0.44
N GLU A 26 -4.28 -2.41 0.43
CA GLU A 26 -5.26 -3.46 0.17
C GLU A 26 -5.58 -3.40 -1.34
N LEU A 27 -5.13 -4.42 -2.08
CA LEU A 27 -5.37 -4.53 -3.52
C LEU A 27 -6.78 -5.09 -3.81
N ARG A 28 -7.06 -5.38 -5.08
CA ARG A 28 -8.34 -5.97 -5.47
C ARG A 28 -8.58 -7.31 -4.74
N ASP A 29 -9.83 -7.66 -4.44
CA ASP A 29 -11.08 -6.93 -4.68
C ASP A 29 -11.84 -6.62 -3.37
N PHE A 30 -13.08 -6.14 -3.49
CA PHE A 30 -13.93 -5.85 -2.33
C PHE A 30 -14.66 -7.08 -1.76
N GLY A 31 -14.15 -8.28 -2.00
CA GLY A 31 -14.67 -9.54 -1.44
C GLY A 31 -15.51 -10.38 -2.40
N ARG A 32 -15.57 -10.05 -3.71
CA ARG A 32 -16.25 -10.90 -4.70
C ARG A 32 -15.47 -12.20 -4.93
N TYR A 33 -14.16 -12.08 -5.09
CA TYR A 33 -13.21 -13.17 -5.22
C TYR A 33 -12.28 -13.25 -3.99
N GLY A 34 -12.12 -12.13 -3.26
CA GLY A 34 -11.33 -12.08 -2.04
C GLY A 34 -9.89 -12.50 -2.27
N LEU A 35 -9.42 -13.49 -1.51
CA LEU A 35 -8.04 -14.00 -1.62
C LEU A 35 -7.77 -14.82 -2.89
N ILE A 36 -8.81 -15.28 -3.60
CA ILE A 36 -8.69 -16.14 -4.78
C ILE A 36 -9.05 -15.32 -6.03
N LEU A 37 -8.25 -14.31 -6.30
CA LEU A 37 -8.46 -13.40 -7.42
C LEU A 37 -8.25 -14.13 -8.77
N PRO A 38 -9.13 -13.96 -9.77
CA PRO A 38 -8.97 -14.58 -11.08
C PRO A 38 -7.67 -14.15 -11.78
N PRO A 39 -6.99 -15.04 -12.53
CA PRO A 39 -5.74 -14.73 -13.20
C PRO A 39 -5.80 -13.49 -14.11
N GLU A 40 -6.94 -13.25 -14.75
CA GLU A 40 -7.17 -12.13 -15.66
C GLU A 40 -7.11 -10.77 -14.94
N GLN A 41 -7.28 -10.76 -13.61
CA GLN A 41 -7.22 -9.54 -12.79
C GLN A 41 -5.84 -9.27 -12.18
N ILE A 42 -4.89 -10.22 -12.26
CA ILE A 42 -3.55 -10.05 -11.70
C ILE A 42 -2.82 -8.87 -12.38
N LYS A 43 -2.73 -8.90 -13.71
CA LYS A 43 -2.02 -7.85 -14.46
C LYS A 43 -2.71 -6.48 -14.32
N PRO A 44 -4.04 -6.34 -14.48
CA PRO A 44 -4.72 -5.08 -14.20
C PRO A 44 -4.46 -4.53 -12.80
N SER A 45 -4.50 -5.40 -11.76
CA SER A 45 -4.25 -4.96 -10.38
C SER A 45 -2.80 -4.57 -10.12
N GLY A 46 -1.85 -5.23 -10.78
CA GLY A 46 -0.44 -4.84 -10.72
C GLY A 46 -0.17 -3.50 -11.41
N VAL A 47 -0.78 -3.25 -12.57
CA VAL A 47 -0.60 -2.00 -13.32
C VAL A 47 -1.19 -0.80 -12.56
N GLU A 48 -2.42 -0.91 -12.05
CA GLU A 48 -3.02 0.19 -11.27
C GLU A 48 -2.21 0.51 -10.00
N PHE A 49 -1.73 -0.53 -9.29
CA PHE A 49 -0.93 -0.36 -8.09
C PHE A 49 0.39 0.34 -8.43
N MET A 50 1.08 -0.10 -9.49
CA MET A 50 2.36 0.46 -9.87
C MET A 50 2.26 1.93 -10.29
N GLU A 51 1.23 2.30 -11.05
CA GLU A 51 1.01 3.70 -11.44
C GLU A 51 0.73 4.59 -10.22
N GLY A 52 -0.14 4.14 -9.30
CA GLY A 52 -0.39 4.87 -8.05
C GLY A 52 0.84 4.94 -7.14
N PHE A 53 1.63 3.86 -7.06
CA PHE A 53 2.84 3.81 -6.25
C PHE A 53 3.93 4.76 -6.77
N LYS A 54 4.15 4.84 -8.09
CA LYS A 54 5.08 5.80 -8.70
C LYS A 54 4.70 7.23 -8.35
N GLU A 55 3.41 7.57 -8.47
CA GLU A 55 2.93 8.91 -8.16
C GLU A 55 3.11 9.26 -6.68
N LEU A 56 2.77 8.34 -5.79
CA LEU A 56 3.03 8.49 -4.37
C LEU A 56 4.53 8.74 -4.09
N VAL A 57 5.42 7.96 -4.70
CA VAL A 57 6.88 8.14 -4.53
C VAL A 57 7.32 9.52 -5.02
N ASN A 58 6.80 9.98 -6.16
CA ASN A 58 7.08 11.34 -6.66
C ASN A 58 6.63 12.42 -5.67
N GLN A 59 5.42 12.30 -5.12
CA GLN A 59 4.91 13.25 -4.13
C GLN A 59 5.74 13.24 -2.84
N LEU A 60 6.14 12.06 -2.36
CA LEU A 60 6.98 11.93 -1.18
C LEU A 60 8.37 12.52 -1.41
N ARG A 61 8.98 12.29 -2.57
CA ARG A 61 10.26 12.92 -2.95
C ARG A 61 10.14 14.45 -2.89
N ASN A 62 9.11 15.00 -3.53
CA ASN A 62 8.90 16.46 -3.58
C ASN A 62 8.65 17.05 -2.18
N ARG A 63 7.90 16.34 -1.34
CA ARG A 63 7.60 16.79 0.04
C ARG A 63 8.80 16.73 0.98
N LEU A 64 9.69 15.76 0.77
CA LEU A 64 10.85 15.55 1.64
C LEU A 64 12.11 16.26 1.13
N GLU A 65 11.99 17.04 0.04
CA GLU A 65 13.12 17.75 -0.60
C GLU A 65 14.33 16.83 -0.86
N MET A 66 14.07 15.55 -1.10
CA MET A 66 15.13 14.59 -1.37
C MET A 66 15.63 14.82 -2.81
N PRO A 67 16.94 15.02 -3.03
CA PRO A 67 17.50 15.25 -4.36
C PRO A 67 17.20 14.09 -5.33
#